data_AF-A0A2G9H5Z2-F1
#
_entry.id   AF-A0A2G9H5Z2-F1
#
_cell.length_a   1.000
_cell.length_b   1.000
_cell.length_c   1.000
_cell.angle_alpha   90.00
_cell.angle_beta   90.00
_cell.angle_gamma   90.00
#
_symmetry.space_group_name_H-M   'P 1'
#
loop_
_entity.id
_entity.type
_entity.pdbx_description
1 polymer ?
#
loop_
_entity_poly.entity_id
_entity_poly.type
_entity_poly.pdbx_seq_one_letter_code
_entity_poly.pdbx_strand_id
1 'polypeptide(L)'
;MASKPSKPKPFTYICILFLIVLLFFITSTLRELHNEFQKGVTNYPGLVNNPKWFEFIEQEKRDESINIGLVNFDGMTIMDEIRTKVKMVMVDFNPVEEDKVHWSNLFPAWIDENSPSNCPELPMPKFEDYQELDVVVAGVPCDQDGGFRNVFRLQVNLVVANLLVRSGRKEKGVDKPVFVEFIGSCGPMWEIFTCDDLLWHGENSWVYKPELRRIKQKVLMPVGSCQLVPPFAQSGEICGFDLSISFIHTCI
;
A
#
# COMPACT_ATOMS: atom_id res chain seq x y z
N MET A 1 -74.61 7.70 -7.74
CA MET A 1 -74.19 6.30 -7.46
C MET A 1 -72.80 6.36 -6.85
N ALA A 2 -72.65 6.06 -5.57
CA ALA A 2 -71.35 6.06 -4.89
C ALA A 2 -70.65 4.71 -5.14
N SER A 3 -69.43 4.73 -5.68
CA SER A 3 -68.62 3.53 -5.91
C SER A 3 -68.22 2.91 -4.57
N LYS A 4 -68.61 1.65 -4.34
CA LYS A 4 -68.20 0.87 -3.17
C LYS A 4 -66.67 0.72 -3.15
N PRO A 5 -65.99 0.92 -2.01
CA PRO A 5 -64.56 0.66 -1.91
C PRO A 5 -64.30 -0.85 -2.01
N SER A 6 -63.44 -1.26 -2.96
CA SER A 6 -63.03 -2.65 -3.11
C SER A 6 -62.10 -3.04 -1.96
N LYS A 7 -62.47 -4.06 -1.19
CA LYS A 7 -61.62 -4.58 -0.11
C LYS A 7 -60.35 -5.22 -0.71
N PRO A 8 -59.14 -4.89 -0.21
CA PRO A 8 -57.90 -5.47 -0.71
C PRO A 8 -57.87 -6.99 -0.49
N LYS A 9 -57.42 -7.73 -1.50
CA LYS A 9 -57.40 -9.21 -1.51
C LYS A 9 -56.31 -9.74 -0.58
N PRO A 10 -56.46 -10.91 0.06
CA PRO A 10 -55.44 -11.47 0.96
C PRO A 10 -54.06 -11.62 0.31
N PHE A 11 -54.02 -11.85 -1.00
CA PHE A 11 -52.79 -11.93 -1.80
C PHE A 11 -51.97 -10.62 -1.78
N THR A 12 -52.62 -9.46 -1.75
CA THR A 12 -51.89 -8.18 -1.73
C THR A 12 -51.16 -7.96 -0.41
N TYR A 13 -51.72 -8.44 0.70
CA TYR A 13 -51.05 -8.36 2.01
C TYR A 13 -49.82 -9.26 2.09
N ILE A 14 -49.88 -10.45 1.51
CA ILE A 14 -48.75 -11.39 1.46
C ILE A 14 -47.61 -10.81 0.61
N CYS A 15 -47.91 -10.22 -0.54
CA CYS A 15 -46.91 -9.55 -1.37
C CYS A 15 -46.25 -8.36 -0.64
N ILE A 16 -47.03 -7.55 0.08
CA ILE A 16 -46.50 -6.41 0.85
C ILE A 16 -45.58 -6.91 1.97
N LEU A 17 -45.97 -7.95 2.71
CA LEU A 17 -45.14 -8.53 3.77
C LEU A 17 -43.81 -9.06 3.22
N PHE A 18 -43.84 -9.73 2.08
CA PHE A 18 -42.64 -10.25 1.42
C PHE A 18 -41.68 -9.14 0.98
N LEU A 19 -42.20 -8.04 0.43
CA LEU A 19 -41.40 -6.87 0.05
C LEU A 19 -40.73 -6.20 1.27
N ILE A 20 -41.43 -6.14 2.40
CA ILE A 20 -40.87 -5.60 3.65
C ILE A 20 -39.72 -6.48 4.14
N VAL A 21 -39.85 -7.81 4.09
CA VAL A 21 -38.79 -8.74 4.48
C VAL A 21 -37.58 -8.63 3.55
N LEU A 22 -37.79 -8.51 2.23
CA LEU A 22 -36.71 -8.29 1.28
C LEU A 22 -35.97 -6.98 1.54
N LEU A 23 -36.68 -5.88 1.77
CA LEU A 23 -36.08 -4.59 2.10
C LEU A 23 -35.29 -4.65 3.42
N PHE A 24 -35.78 -5.40 4.40
CA PHE A 24 -35.05 -5.62 5.66
C PHE A 24 -33.77 -6.42 5.42
N PHE A 25 -33.82 -7.48 4.61
CA PHE A 25 -32.64 -8.26 4.23
C PHE A 25 -31.62 -7.43 3.43
N ILE A 26 -32.07 -6.60 2.49
CA ILE A 26 -31.18 -5.72 1.73
C ILE A 26 -30.55 -4.66 2.65
N THR A 27 -31.31 -4.09 3.58
CA THR A 27 -30.75 -3.09 4.51
C THR A 27 -29.81 -3.73 5.53
N SER A 28 -30.03 -4.98 5.95
CA SER A 28 -29.11 -5.69 6.83
C SER A 28 -27.80 -6.06 6.11
N THR A 29 -27.86 -6.56 4.88
CA THR A 29 -26.64 -6.86 4.10
C THR A 29 -25.88 -5.59 3.71
N LEU A 30 -26.57 -4.52 3.34
CA LEU A 30 -25.93 -3.21 3.13
C LEU A 30 -25.29 -2.67 4.41
N ARG A 31 -25.91 -2.87 5.58
CA ARG A 31 -25.34 -2.49 6.87
C ARG A 31 -24.10 -3.31 7.20
N GLU A 32 -24.11 -4.60 6.91
CA GLU A 32 -22.96 -5.48 7.16
C GLU A 32 -21.78 -5.13 6.24
N LEU A 33 -22.06 -4.87 4.95
CA LEU A 33 -21.07 -4.35 4.01
C LEU A 33 -20.54 -2.97 4.45
N HIS A 34 -21.42 -2.08 4.93
CA HIS A 34 -21.03 -0.77 5.44
C HIS A 34 -20.18 -0.88 6.71
N ASN A 35 -20.46 -1.84 7.59
CA ASN A 35 -19.69 -2.06 8.81
C ASN A 35 -18.29 -2.63 8.50
N GLU A 36 -18.17 -3.56 7.55
CA GLU A 36 -16.86 -4.04 7.06
C GLU A 36 -16.06 -2.89 6.41
N PHE A 37 -16.73 -2.07 5.61
CA PHE A 37 -16.14 -0.85 5.05
C PHE A 37 -15.71 0.13 6.16
N GLN A 38 -16.55 0.36 7.17
CA GLN A 38 -16.23 1.24 8.29
C GLN A 38 -15.10 0.71 9.15
N LYS A 39 -14.97 -0.60 9.39
CA LYS A 39 -13.81 -1.19 10.09
C LYS A 39 -12.51 -0.92 9.34
N GLY A 40 -12.53 -0.97 7.99
CA GLY A 40 -11.39 -0.59 7.16
C GLY A 40 -11.09 0.91 7.21
N VAL A 41 -12.12 1.76 7.28
CA VAL A 41 -12.00 3.23 7.33
C VAL A 41 -11.57 3.76 8.70
N THR A 42 -11.95 3.13 9.82
CA THR A 42 -11.64 3.61 11.18
C THR A 42 -10.16 3.54 11.56
N ASN A 43 -9.32 2.87 10.76
CA ASN A 43 -7.88 2.77 10.98
C ASN A 43 -7.07 3.89 10.30
N TYR A 44 -7.70 4.74 9.49
CA TYR A 44 -7.03 5.85 8.83
C TYR A 44 -7.58 7.17 9.38
N PRO A 45 -6.78 8.00 10.07
CA PRO A 45 -7.24 9.29 10.53
C PRO A 45 -7.66 10.12 9.31
N GLY A 46 -8.96 10.39 9.22
CA GLY A 46 -9.53 11.25 8.20
C GLY A 46 -9.03 12.69 8.33
N LEU A 47 -9.08 13.40 7.20
CA LEU A 47 -8.63 14.77 6.94
C LEU A 47 -7.13 14.93 6.73
N VAL A 48 -6.73 14.93 5.46
CA VAL A 48 -5.59 15.75 5.02
C VAL A 48 -6.10 16.80 4.05
N ASN A 49 -6.52 17.95 4.59
CA ASN A 49 -6.70 19.15 3.77
C ASN A 49 -5.31 19.52 3.24
N ASN A 50 -5.12 19.47 1.92
CA ASN A 50 -3.84 19.66 1.23
C ASN A 50 -2.72 18.70 1.71
N PRO A 51 -2.55 17.51 1.07
CA PRO A 51 -1.56 16.55 1.51
C PRO A 51 -0.14 17.10 1.38
N LYS A 52 0.70 16.84 2.37
CA LYS A 52 2.00 17.52 2.49
C LYS A 52 2.94 17.23 1.32
N TRP A 53 2.83 16.08 0.68
CA TRP A 53 3.56 15.79 -0.56
C TRP A 53 3.19 16.76 -1.70
N PHE A 54 1.97 17.30 -1.73
CA PHE A 54 1.50 18.19 -2.79
C PHE A 54 2.31 19.50 -2.81
N GLU A 55 2.64 20.04 -1.64
CA GLU A 55 3.50 21.23 -1.50
C GLU A 55 4.90 21.02 -2.13
N PHE A 56 5.41 19.79 -2.11
CA PHE A 56 6.71 19.44 -2.70
C PHE A 56 6.62 19.15 -4.19
N ILE A 57 5.51 18.60 -4.69
CA ILE A 57 5.35 18.24 -6.10
C ILE A 57 4.94 19.42 -6.97
N GLU A 58 4.11 20.34 -6.49
CA GLU A 58 3.73 21.53 -7.27
C GLU A 58 4.96 22.34 -7.71
N GLN A 59 6.03 22.33 -6.91
CA GLN A 59 7.29 23.00 -7.25
C GLN A 59 7.97 22.37 -8.47
N GLU A 60 7.82 21.07 -8.65
CA GLU A 60 8.46 20.28 -9.72
C GLU A 60 7.58 20.18 -10.98
N LYS A 61 6.25 20.11 -10.79
CA LYS A 61 5.24 19.82 -11.82
C LYS A 61 4.37 21.04 -12.10
N ARG A 62 4.97 22.06 -12.74
CA ARG A 62 4.31 23.32 -13.12
C ARG A 62 3.27 23.14 -14.24
N ASP A 63 2.09 22.66 -13.89
CA ASP A 63 0.86 22.47 -14.72
C ASP A 63 0.62 21.11 -15.37
N GLU A 64 1.37 20.07 -15.02
CA GLU A 64 1.07 18.70 -15.45
C GLU A 64 0.08 18.00 -14.51
N SER A 65 -0.65 17.00 -15.03
CA SER A 65 -1.42 16.10 -14.18
C SER A 65 -0.48 15.22 -13.35
N ILE A 66 -0.76 15.10 -12.06
CA ILE A 66 -0.02 14.28 -11.11
C ILE A 66 -0.63 12.87 -11.08
N ASN A 67 0.16 11.84 -11.33
CA ASN A 67 -0.26 10.45 -11.24
C ASN A 67 0.03 9.91 -9.84
N ILE A 68 -0.98 9.38 -9.16
CA ILE A 68 -0.89 8.88 -7.79
C ILE A 68 -1.23 7.39 -7.77
N GLY A 69 -0.33 6.56 -7.23
CA GLY A 69 -0.60 5.17 -6.89
C GLY A 69 -1.04 5.04 -5.44
N LEU A 70 -2.16 4.37 -5.19
CA LEU A 70 -2.69 4.12 -3.86
C LEU A 70 -2.43 2.66 -3.48
N VAL A 71 -1.67 2.42 -2.42
CA VAL A 71 -1.25 1.08 -1.97
C VAL A 71 -1.83 0.83 -0.58
N ASN A 72 -2.63 -0.22 -0.42
CA ASN A 72 -3.26 -0.55 0.87
C ASN A 72 -3.92 0.68 1.54
N PHE A 73 -4.52 1.56 0.75
CA PHE A 73 -5.12 2.80 1.21
C PHE A 73 -6.39 3.08 0.43
N ASP A 74 -7.50 3.26 1.14
CA ASP A 74 -8.74 3.68 0.51
C ASP A 74 -8.72 5.21 0.37
N GLY A 75 -8.24 5.68 -0.78
CA GLY A 75 -8.05 7.09 -1.11
C GLY A 75 -9.33 7.93 -1.21
N MET A 76 -10.46 7.44 -0.70
CA MET A 76 -11.75 8.15 -0.76
C MET A 76 -11.71 9.50 -0.02
N THR A 77 -10.78 9.73 0.91
CA THR A 77 -10.62 11.00 1.64
C THR A 77 -9.77 12.06 0.93
N ILE A 78 -8.99 11.70 -0.11
CA ILE A 78 -8.18 12.65 -0.93
C ILE A 78 -9.08 13.48 -1.88
N MET A 79 -10.36 13.11 -2.00
CA MET A 79 -11.23 13.37 -3.15
C MET A 79 -11.89 14.75 -3.26
N ASP A 80 -11.87 15.62 -2.25
CA ASP A 80 -12.76 16.81 -2.29
C ASP A 80 -12.16 18.13 -2.80
N GLU A 81 -10.83 18.29 -2.84
CA GLU A 81 -10.22 19.58 -3.28
C GLU A 81 -9.29 19.54 -4.50
N ILE A 82 -8.68 18.40 -4.89
CA ILE A 82 -7.61 18.35 -5.93
C ILE A 82 -8.12 17.86 -7.30
N ARG A 83 -9.43 18.00 -7.58
CA ARG A 83 -10.14 17.23 -8.61
C ARG A 83 -9.71 17.41 -10.07
N THR A 84 -8.97 18.45 -10.45
CA THR A 84 -8.70 18.73 -11.88
C THR A 84 -7.29 18.41 -12.36
N LYS A 85 -6.32 18.15 -11.47
CA LYS A 85 -4.92 17.90 -11.85
C LYS A 85 -4.36 16.56 -11.37
N VAL A 86 -5.19 15.65 -10.86
CA VAL A 86 -4.72 14.37 -10.30
C VAL A 86 -5.36 13.18 -11.01
N LYS A 87 -4.56 12.16 -11.31
CA LYS A 87 -5.01 10.84 -11.77
C LYS A 87 -4.62 9.82 -10.72
N MET A 88 -5.59 9.09 -10.18
CA MET A 88 -5.35 8.07 -9.16
C MET A 88 -5.51 6.68 -9.73
N VAL A 89 -4.64 5.76 -9.30
CA VAL A 89 -4.75 4.34 -9.60
C VAL A 89 -4.62 3.55 -8.30
N MET A 90 -5.58 2.65 -8.05
CA MET A 90 -5.50 1.69 -6.95
C MET A 90 -4.54 0.57 -7.36
N VAL A 91 -3.54 0.33 -6.53
CA VAL A 91 -2.60 -0.78 -6.73
C VAL A 91 -3.19 -2.03 -6.09
N ASP A 92 -3.55 -2.99 -6.94
CA ASP A 92 -4.21 -4.22 -6.54
C ASP A 92 -3.17 -5.34 -6.35
N PHE A 93 -3.18 -5.94 -5.16
CA PHE A 93 -2.34 -7.08 -4.81
C PHE A 93 -3.01 -7.87 -3.68
N ASN A 94 -2.78 -9.18 -3.66
CA ASN A 94 -3.30 -10.02 -2.57
C ASN A 94 -2.47 -9.80 -1.30
N PRO A 95 -3.09 -9.48 -0.15
CA PRO A 95 -2.40 -9.48 1.13
C PRO A 95 -1.77 -10.84 1.40
N VAL A 96 -0.63 -10.83 2.07
CA VAL A 96 0.00 -12.06 2.55
C VAL A 96 -0.91 -12.76 3.56
N GLU A 97 -1.05 -14.08 3.42
CA GLU A 97 -1.82 -14.90 4.35
C GLU A 97 -1.00 -15.10 5.64
N GLU A 98 -1.34 -14.35 6.70
CA GLU A 98 -0.60 -14.32 7.97
C GLU A 98 -0.50 -15.68 8.67
N ASP A 99 -1.45 -16.58 8.42
CA ASP A 99 -1.49 -17.95 8.92
C ASP A 99 -0.55 -18.91 8.17
N LYS A 100 -0.11 -18.53 6.96
CA LYS A 100 0.77 -19.36 6.11
C LYS A 100 2.20 -18.85 6.02
N VAL A 101 2.39 -17.53 6.07
CA VAL A 101 3.71 -16.91 5.90
C VAL A 101 4.05 -16.10 7.15
N HIS A 102 4.92 -16.67 7.97
CA HIS A 102 5.46 -16.01 9.14
C HIS A 102 6.83 -15.40 8.86
N TRP A 103 7.23 -14.44 9.71
CA TRP A 103 8.54 -13.82 9.64
C TRP A 103 9.69 -14.85 9.66
N SER A 104 9.56 -15.90 10.47
CA SER A 104 10.55 -16.98 10.57
C SER A 104 10.67 -17.84 9.31
N ASN A 105 9.67 -17.85 8.44
CA ASN A 105 9.76 -18.51 7.14
C ASN A 105 10.65 -17.70 6.18
N LEU A 106 10.55 -16.37 6.22
CA LEU A 106 11.37 -15.46 5.42
C LEU A 106 12.79 -15.29 5.98
N PHE A 107 12.90 -15.18 7.31
CA PHE A 107 14.15 -14.93 8.03
C PHE A 107 14.42 -16.04 9.06
N PRO A 108 14.70 -17.28 8.63
CA PRO A 108 15.02 -18.37 9.54
C PRO A 108 16.37 -18.15 10.23
N ALA A 109 16.52 -18.73 11.42
CA ALA A 109 17.77 -18.67 12.20
C ALA A 109 18.92 -19.49 11.56
N TRP A 110 18.58 -20.53 10.81
CA TRP A 110 19.52 -21.36 10.05
C TRP A 110 18.92 -21.72 8.70
N ILE A 111 19.78 -21.91 7.70
CA ILE A 111 19.41 -22.36 6.37
C ILE A 111 20.34 -23.52 6.03
N ASP A 112 19.81 -24.58 5.45
CA ASP A 112 20.63 -25.64 4.89
C ASP A 112 20.97 -25.30 3.44
N GLU A 113 22.23 -24.94 3.20
CA GLU A 113 22.74 -24.57 1.87
C GLU A 113 22.69 -25.71 0.86
N ASN A 114 22.56 -26.97 1.32
CA ASN A 114 22.58 -28.15 0.47
C ASN A 114 21.20 -28.64 0.05
N SER A 115 20.12 -28.04 0.59
CA SER A 115 18.75 -28.43 0.26
C SER A 115 17.97 -27.28 -0.41
N PRO A 116 16.91 -27.58 -1.17
CA PRO A 116 16.08 -26.55 -1.78
C PRO A 116 15.48 -25.64 -0.70
N SER A 117 15.67 -24.33 -0.84
CA SER A 117 15.06 -23.36 0.07
C SER A 117 13.55 -23.35 -0.10
N ASN A 118 12.81 -23.71 0.96
CA ASN A 118 11.34 -23.56 1.03
C ASN A 118 10.96 -22.12 1.39
N CYS A 119 11.45 -21.16 0.61
CA CYS A 119 11.23 -19.74 0.85
C CYS A 119 9.86 -19.34 0.28
N PRO A 120 8.93 -18.81 1.09
CA PRO A 120 7.60 -18.45 0.61
C PRO A 120 7.69 -17.21 -0.30
N GLU A 121 6.91 -17.22 -1.39
CA GLU A 121 6.76 -16.06 -2.24
C GLU A 121 5.75 -15.08 -1.63
N LEU A 122 6.11 -13.79 -1.60
CA LEU A 122 5.16 -12.74 -1.25
C LEU A 122 4.35 -12.36 -2.49
N PRO A 123 3.01 -12.34 -2.43
CA PRO A 123 2.20 -11.88 -3.55
C PRO A 123 2.56 -10.43 -3.90
N MET A 124 2.86 -10.16 -5.16
CA MET A 124 3.19 -8.82 -5.65
C MET A 124 2.19 -8.40 -6.73
N PRO A 125 1.91 -7.10 -6.89
CA PRO A 125 1.12 -6.60 -7.99
C PRO A 125 1.83 -6.83 -9.33
N LYS A 126 1.08 -6.79 -10.42
CA LYS A 126 1.62 -6.71 -11.77
C LYS A 126 2.11 -5.29 -12.01
N PHE A 127 3.36 -5.02 -11.67
CA PHE A 127 3.92 -3.68 -11.72
C PHE A 127 3.88 -3.02 -13.10
N GLU A 128 3.78 -3.80 -14.18
CA GLU A 128 3.64 -3.30 -15.54
C GLU A 128 2.37 -2.48 -15.75
N ASP A 129 1.33 -2.71 -14.94
CA ASP A 129 0.06 -1.99 -14.99
C ASP A 129 0.13 -0.60 -14.33
N TYR A 130 1.20 -0.34 -13.56
CA TYR A 130 1.38 0.87 -12.77
C TYR A 130 2.67 1.59 -13.19
N GLN A 131 2.56 2.43 -14.23
CA GLN A 131 3.69 3.19 -14.77
C GLN A 131 3.50 4.69 -14.55
N GLU A 132 4.62 5.42 -14.54
CA GLU A 132 4.65 6.89 -14.57
C GLU A 132 3.98 7.57 -13.36
N LEU A 133 4.02 6.92 -12.19
CA LEU A 133 3.56 7.54 -10.95
C LEU A 133 4.50 8.68 -10.54
N ASP A 134 3.90 9.77 -10.08
CA ASP A 134 4.61 10.91 -9.46
C ASP A 134 4.60 10.78 -7.92
N VAL A 135 3.55 10.16 -7.38
CA VAL A 135 3.34 9.92 -5.94
C VAL A 135 2.90 8.48 -5.73
N VAL A 136 3.39 7.87 -4.66
CA VAL A 136 2.79 6.67 -4.08
C VAL A 136 2.28 7.01 -2.68
N VAL A 137 0.99 6.80 -2.41
CA VAL A 137 0.41 6.93 -1.07
C VAL A 137 0.14 5.53 -0.55
N ALA A 138 0.67 5.21 0.63
CA ALA A 138 0.60 3.87 1.20
C ALA A 138 0.05 3.87 2.62
N GLY A 139 -1.02 3.11 2.85
CA GLY A 139 -1.50 2.81 4.19
C GLY A 139 -0.63 1.72 4.80
N VAL A 140 0.06 2.03 5.89
CA VAL A 140 0.94 1.06 6.56
C VAL A 140 0.16 0.34 7.65
N PRO A 141 0.02 -1.00 7.56
CA PRO A 141 -0.67 -1.76 8.60
C PRO A 141 0.11 -1.72 9.91
N CYS A 142 -0.63 -1.61 11.01
CA CYS A 142 -0.12 -1.57 12.37
C CYS A 142 -0.78 -2.67 13.20
N ASP A 143 -0.03 -3.74 13.48
CA ASP A 143 -0.46 -4.73 14.46
C ASP A 143 0.34 -4.54 15.74
N GLN A 144 -0.38 -4.50 16.87
CA GLN A 144 0.22 -4.31 18.19
C GLN A 144 1.21 -5.44 18.57
N ASP A 145 1.06 -6.62 17.96
CA ASP A 145 1.84 -7.82 18.28
C ASP A 145 2.99 -8.10 17.29
N GLY A 146 2.96 -7.50 16.09
CA GLY A 146 3.90 -7.80 15.00
C GLY A 146 5.16 -6.94 14.97
N GLY A 147 5.15 -5.75 15.60
CA GLY A 147 6.29 -4.84 15.67
C GLY A 147 7.04 -4.65 14.34
N PHE A 148 8.36 -4.82 14.37
CA PHE A 148 9.23 -4.77 13.18
C PHE A 148 9.17 -6.05 12.33
N ARG A 149 8.54 -7.13 12.82
CA ARG A 149 8.48 -8.46 12.20
C ARG A 149 7.14 -8.76 11.56
N ASN A 150 6.42 -7.73 11.16
CA ASN A 150 5.14 -7.87 10.47
C ASN A 150 5.37 -8.10 8.96
N VAL A 151 4.91 -9.26 8.46
CA VAL A 151 5.11 -9.66 7.05
C VAL A 151 4.24 -8.84 6.11
N PHE A 152 3.01 -8.47 6.51
CA PHE A 152 2.14 -7.64 5.68
C PHE A 152 2.68 -6.21 5.56
N ARG A 153 3.21 -5.65 6.65
CA ARG A 153 3.95 -4.38 6.64
C ARG A 153 5.16 -4.44 5.69
N LEU A 154 5.92 -5.53 5.74
CA LEU A 154 7.03 -5.76 4.80
C LEU A 154 6.54 -5.79 3.35
N GLN A 155 5.48 -6.54 3.06
CA GLN A 155 4.89 -6.63 1.73
C GLN A 155 4.48 -5.25 1.20
N VAL A 156 3.74 -4.45 1.97
CA VAL A 156 3.34 -3.08 1.59
C VAL A 156 4.57 -2.23 1.26
N ASN A 157 5.60 -2.24 2.11
CA ASN A 157 6.81 -1.45 1.87
C ASN A 157 7.58 -1.92 0.62
N LEU A 158 7.61 -3.23 0.34
CA LEU A 158 8.22 -3.78 -0.88
C LEU A 158 7.45 -3.43 -2.14
N VAL A 159 6.11 -3.44 -2.10
CA VAL A 159 5.25 -3.00 -3.20
C VAL A 159 5.54 -1.54 -3.53
N VAL A 160 5.54 -0.67 -2.52
CA VAL A 160 5.85 0.75 -2.69
C VAL A 160 7.25 0.95 -3.28
N ALA A 161 8.27 0.28 -2.73
CA ALA A 161 9.64 0.40 -3.22
C ALA A 161 9.78 0.00 -4.70
N ASN A 162 9.13 -1.08 -5.12
CA ASN A 162 9.13 -1.51 -6.52
C ASN A 162 8.40 -0.53 -7.45
N LEU A 163 7.27 0.04 -7.01
CA LEU A 163 6.54 1.06 -7.76
C LEU A 163 7.38 2.32 -7.98
N LEU A 164 8.10 2.77 -6.95
CA LEU A 164 8.99 3.94 -7.04
C LEU A 164 10.09 3.74 -8.09
N VAL A 165 10.79 2.60 -8.01
CA VAL A 165 11.89 2.27 -8.94
C VAL A 165 11.40 2.17 -10.38
N ARG A 166 10.21 1.63 -10.60
CA ARG A 166 9.64 1.46 -11.94
C ARG A 166 9.05 2.75 -12.50
N SER A 167 8.54 3.63 -11.63
CA SER A 167 7.93 4.90 -12.02
C SER A 167 8.96 6.00 -12.28
N GLY A 168 10.09 5.97 -11.58
CA GLY A 168 11.17 6.94 -11.76
C GLY A 168 12.09 6.64 -12.96
N ARG A 169 11.49 6.53 -14.15
CA ARG A 169 12.23 6.41 -15.41
C ARG A 169 13.09 7.65 -15.64
N LYS A 170 14.22 7.45 -16.32
CA LYS A 170 15.12 8.53 -16.69
C LYS A 170 14.50 9.40 -17.77
N GLU A 171 14.28 10.67 -17.46
CA GLU A 171 14.02 11.68 -18.46
C GLU A 171 15.34 12.37 -18.79
N LYS A 172 15.76 12.33 -20.05
CA LYS A 172 17.01 12.97 -20.52
C LYS A 172 18.27 12.56 -19.71
N GLY A 173 18.28 11.33 -19.20
CA GLY A 173 19.40 10.77 -18.44
C GLY A 173 19.39 11.07 -16.93
N VAL A 174 18.44 11.87 -16.44
CA VAL A 174 18.25 12.16 -15.01
C VAL A 174 17.05 11.36 -14.50
N ASP A 175 17.22 10.72 -13.33
CA ASP A 175 16.13 9.97 -12.68
C ASP A 175 15.04 10.97 -12.25
N LYS A 176 13.81 10.82 -12.77
CA LYS A 176 12.68 11.67 -12.38
C LYS A 176 12.34 11.39 -10.91
N PRO A 177 12.20 12.43 -10.05
CA PRO A 177 11.85 12.21 -8.66
C PRO A 177 10.43 11.64 -8.54
N VAL A 178 10.26 10.68 -7.63
CA VAL A 178 8.96 10.11 -7.26
C VAL A 178 8.85 10.24 -5.75
N PHE A 179 7.71 10.73 -5.27
CA PHE A 179 7.48 10.95 -3.85
C PHE A 179 6.66 9.81 -3.27
N VAL A 180 6.77 9.62 -1.96
CA VAL A 180 5.93 8.66 -1.24
C VAL A 180 5.39 9.28 0.04
N GLU A 181 4.11 9.08 0.31
CA GLU A 181 3.50 9.36 1.60
C GLU A 181 3.07 8.04 2.25
N PHE A 182 3.59 7.78 3.44
CA PHE A 182 3.13 6.68 4.29
C PHE A 182 2.13 7.22 5.30
N ILE A 183 1.00 6.55 5.43
CA ILE A 183 -0.07 6.91 6.37
C ILE A 183 -0.23 5.79 7.40
N GLY A 184 -0.30 6.14 8.67
CA GLY A 184 -0.54 5.21 9.80
C GLY A 184 0.61 5.18 10.80
N SER A 185 0.30 5.03 12.09
CA SER A 185 1.20 5.28 13.23
C SER A 185 2.55 4.55 13.24
N CYS A 186 2.70 3.45 12.51
CA CYS A 186 3.93 2.65 12.47
C CYS A 186 5.01 3.21 11.54
N GLY A 187 4.62 4.06 10.58
CA GLY A 187 5.52 4.57 9.54
C GLY A 187 6.15 3.47 8.66
N PRO A 188 6.99 3.86 7.68
CA PRO A 188 7.62 2.91 6.78
C PRO A 188 8.68 2.04 7.47
N MET A 189 9.16 1.03 6.74
CA MET A 189 10.36 0.29 7.11
C MET A 189 11.60 1.13 6.75
N TRP A 190 12.22 1.70 7.78
CA TRP A 190 13.47 2.46 7.72
C TRP A 190 14.65 1.74 7.04
N GLU A 191 14.69 0.40 6.97
CA GLU A 191 15.73 -0.33 6.23
C GLU A 191 15.61 -0.12 4.71
N ILE A 192 14.42 0.25 4.24
CA ILE A 192 14.11 0.57 2.85
C ILE A 192 14.06 2.09 2.67
N PHE A 193 13.36 2.80 3.56
CA PHE A 193 13.12 4.25 3.49
C PHE A 193 13.88 4.97 4.61
N THR A 194 15.09 5.40 4.32
CA THR A 194 15.97 6.01 5.35
C THR A 194 15.54 7.43 5.70
N CYS A 195 15.90 7.88 6.92
CA CYS A 195 15.63 9.25 7.39
C CYS A 195 16.22 10.36 6.51
N ASP A 196 17.31 10.10 5.79
CA ASP A 196 17.94 11.11 4.91
C ASP A 196 17.00 11.57 3.79
N ASP A 197 16.05 10.73 3.40
CA ASP A 197 15.07 10.99 2.34
C ASP A 197 13.76 11.57 2.89
N LEU A 198 13.63 11.72 4.21
CA LEU A 198 12.42 12.23 4.86
C LEU A 198 12.31 13.73 4.64
N LEU A 199 11.22 14.15 3.99
CA LEU A 199 10.91 15.57 3.78
C LEU A 199 10.06 16.15 4.90
N TRP A 200 9.13 15.35 5.42
CA TRP A 200 8.19 15.81 6.43
C TRP A 200 7.62 14.64 7.24
N HIS A 201 7.42 14.87 8.54
CA HIS A 201 6.78 13.96 9.46
C HIS A 201 5.72 14.69 10.28
N GLY A 202 4.53 14.10 10.37
CA GLY A 202 3.46 14.48 11.29
C GLY A 202 2.94 13.26 12.04
N GLU A 203 1.87 13.44 12.83
CA GLU A 203 1.40 12.44 13.81
C GLU A 203 1.18 11.03 13.22
N ASN A 204 0.63 10.93 12.02
CA ASN A 204 0.36 9.66 11.33
C ASN A 204 0.69 9.73 9.84
N SER A 205 1.60 10.61 9.43
CA SER A 205 2.03 10.72 8.04
C SER A 205 3.53 11.01 7.92
N TRP A 206 4.17 10.38 6.93
CA TRP A 206 5.57 10.57 6.58
C TRP A 206 5.70 10.75 5.08
N VAL A 207 6.30 11.86 4.67
CA VAL A 207 6.54 12.18 3.26
C VAL A 207 8.02 12.05 2.97
N TYR A 208 8.37 11.25 1.96
CA TYR A 208 9.75 11.03 1.53
C TYR A 208 9.94 11.42 0.06
N LYS A 209 11.17 11.84 -0.26
CA LYS A 209 11.71 11.94 -1.62
C LYS A 209 12.89 10.98 -1.73
N PRO A 210 12.64 9.68 -1.96
CA PRO A 210 13.68 8.67 -1.92
C PRO A 210 14.67 8.76 -3.07
N GLU A 211 15.94 8.44 -2.79
CA GLU A 211 16.93 8.21 -3.83
C GLU A 211 16.68 6.86 -4.52
N LEU A 212 16.13 6.91 -5.75
CA LEU A 212 15.69 5.72 -6.47
C LEU A 212 16.79 4.69 -6.74
N ARG A 213 18.05 5.11 -6.83
CA ARG A 213 19.19 4.19 -7.00
C ARG A 213 19.40 3.32 -5.77
N ARG A 214 19.30 3.91 -4.57
CA ARG A 214 19.38 3.19 -3.30
C ARG A 214 18.20 2.23 -3.13
N ILE A 215 16.98 2.70 -3.41
CA ILE A 215 15.79 1.83 -3.38
C ILE A 215 15.93 0.67 -4.37
N LYS A 216 16.43 0.94 -5.60
CA LYS A 216 16.67 -0.09 -6.62
C LYS A 216 17.63 -1.17 -6.13
N GLN A 217 18.70 -0.80 -5.45
CA GLN A 217 19.62 -1.78 -4.86
C GLN A 217 18.93 -2.64 -3.80
N LYS A 218 18.03 -2.07 -2.99
CA LYS A 218 17.26 -2.82 -1.98
C LYS A 218 16.28 -3.81 -2.59
N VAL A 219 15.49 -3.40 -3.58
CA VAL A 219 14.47 -4.29 -4.19
C VAL A 219 15.04 -5.37 -5.11
N LEU A 220 16.30 -5.25 -5.53
CA LEU A 220 17.00 -6.30 -6.27
C LEU A 220 17.54 -7.41 -5.35
N MET A 221 17.59 -7.18 -4.04
CA MET A 221 17.99 -8.22 -3.10
C MET A 221 16.83 -9.18 -2.84
N PRO A 222 17.13 -10.47 -2.59
CA PRO A 222 16.12 -11.42 -2.15
C PRO A 222 15.37 -10.96 -0.90
N VAL A 223 14.09 -11.32 -0.81
CA VAL A 223 13.27 -11.02 0.36
C VAL A 223 13.44 -12.16 1.35
N GLY A 224 14.13 -11.90 2.47
CA GLY A 224 14.39 -12.92 3.47
C GLY A 224 15.76 -13.55 3.35
N SER A 225 16.27 -14.09 4.46
CA SER A 225 17.49 -14.90 4.43
C SER A 225 17.24 -16.27 3.81
N CYS A 226 15.99 -16.78 3.79
CA CYS A 226 15.69 -18.10 3.23
C CYS A 226 16.03 -18.27 1.76
N GLN A 227 16.04 -17.17 0.99
CA GLN A 227 16.35 -17.22 -0.43
C GLN A 227 17.87 -17.09 -0.62
N LEU A 228 18.52 -18.23 -0.83
CA LEU A 228 19.94 -18.25 -1.19
C LEU A 228 20.10 -17.58 -2.55
N VAL A 229 20.93 -16.54 -2.62
CA VAL A 229 21.39 -16.01 -3.90
C VAL A 229 22.17 -17.16 -4.55
N PRO A 230 21.78 -17.64 -5.75
CA PRO A 230 22.58 -18.66 -6.43
C PRO A 230 24.00 -18.11 -6.57
N PRO A 231 25.05 -18.93 -6.34
CA PRO A 231 26.43 -18.47 -6.41
C PRO A 231 26.62 -17.76 -7.74
N PHE A 232 26.94 -16.47 -7.66
CA PHE A 232 27.12 -15.60 -8.80
C PHE A 232 28.01 -16.32 -9.82
N ALA A 233 27.57 -16.36 -11.09
CA ALA A 233 28.36 -16.89 -12.18
C ALA A 233 29.78 -16.30 -12.10
N GLN A 234 30.79 -17.17 -12.18
CA GLN A 234 32.20 -16.82 -12.19
C GLN A 234 32.50 -15.79 -13.28
N SER A 235 32.41 -14.51 -12.95
CA SER A 235 33.01 -13.42 -13.72
C SER A 235 33.07 -12.15 -12.88
N GLY A 236 34.09 -12.07 -12.01
CA GLY A 236 34.97 -10.89 -11.94
C GLY A 236 34.42 -9.50 -11.59
N GLU A 237 33.17 -9.31 -11.16
CA GLU A 237 32.72 -8.02 -10.61
C GLU A 237 32.32 -8.18 -9.15
N ILE A 238 33.21 -7.73 -8.26
CA ILE A 238 32.91 -7.53 -6.85
C ILE A 238 31.87 -6.40 -6.79
N CYS A 239 30.59 -6.74 -6.71
CA CYS A 239 29.61 -5.82 -6.13
C CYS A 239 29.97 -5.68 -4.66
N GLY A 240 30.77 -4.66 -4.34
CA GLY A 240 30.96 -4.19 -2.98
C GLY A 240 29.61 -3.76 -2.44
N PHE A 241 28.92 -4.66 -1.75
CA PHE A 241 27.81 -4.29 -0.90
C PHE A 241 28.40 -3.74 0.37
N ASP A 242 28.43 -2.41 0.45
CA ASP A 242 28.64 -1.74 1.72
C ASP A 242 27.41 -2.01 2.58
N LEU A 243 27.46 -3.10 3.35
CA LEU A 243 26.54 -3.36 4.45
C LEU A 243 26.94 -2.45 5.60
N SER A 244 26.83 -1.15 5.41
CA SER A 244 26.77 -0.23 6.52
C SER A 244 25.45 -0.52 7.24
N ILE A 245 25.53 -1.35 8.29
CA ILE A 245 24.51 -1.44 9.32
C ILE A 245 24.48 -0.06 9.97
N SER A 246 23.70 0.85 9.40
CA SER A 246 23.50 2.16 10.00
C SER A 246 22.72 1.93 11.29
N PHE A 247 23.27 2.48 12.36
CA PHE A 247 22.69 2.43 13.69
C PHE A 247 21.22 2.85 13.65
N ILE A 248 20.43 2.18 14.48
CA ILE A 248 19.06 2.52 14.87
C ILE A 248 19.01 4.02 15.21
N HIS A 249 18.68 4.85 14.22
CA HIS A 249 18.31 6.23 14.41
C HIS A 249 16.88 6.33 13.95
N THR A 250 15.97 6.35 14.92
CA THR A 250 14.60 6.79 14.68
C THR A 250 14.69 8.20 14.09
N CYS A 251 14.01 8.45 12.98
CA CYS A 251 13.91 9.80 12.43
C CYS A 251 13.14 10.63 13.48
N ILE A 252 13.85 11.49 14.22
CA ILE A 252 13.28 12.43 15.20
C ILE A 252 13.44 13.83 14.63
#